data_AF-A0A1Y0H100-F1
#
_entry.id   AF-A0A1Y0H100-F1
#
_cell.length_a   1.000
_cell.length_b   1.000
_cell.length_c   1.000
_cell.angle_alpha   90.00
_cell.angle_beta   90.00
_cell.angle_gamma   90.00
#
_symmetry.space_group_name_H-M   'P 1'
#
loop_
_entity.id
_entity.type
_entity.pdbx_description
1 polymer ?
#
loop_
_entity_poly.entity_id
_entity_poly.type
_entity_poly.pdbx_seq_one_letter_code
_entity_poly.pdbx_strand_id
1 'polypeptide(L)'
;MNSLKTILVAASLLVSVFAFAQAEHGNHTAGKGVAKNQEQTAEFEFRAGQVRNGEVKGNFSMTVGGQNLPSRVKIELKRIGNLEVGEDRASFQGAGVLVVNRNGRLERVEGRIKVTVFDVTGPNENGEERPHRDRIKVEFKAANSNLTFDFEGFVTRGDIRV
;
A
#
# COMPACT_ATOMS: atom_id res chain seq x y z
N MET A 1 -67.36 -17.36 -16.42
CA MET A 1 -66.87 -15.99 -16.12
C MET A 1 -66.04 -16.05 -14.84
N ASN A 2 -64.78 -15.59 -14.98
CA ASN A 2 -63.87 -15.02 -13.98
C ASN A 2 -63.52 -15.90 -12.76
N SER A 3 -62.39 -16.62 -12.76
CA SER A 3 -61.01 -16.10 -12.58
C SER A 3 -60.78 -15.55 -11.17
N LEU A 4 -59.94 -16.19 -10.37
CA LEU A 4 -58.52 -15.81 -10.30
C LEU A 4 -57.76 -16.82 -9.42
N LYS A 5 -56.54 -17.13 -9.86
CA LYS A 5 -55.56 -18.02 -9.22
C LYS A 5 -54.95 -17.30 -8.01
N THR A 6 -54.76 -18.01 -6.90
CA THR A 6 -53.97 -17.59 -5.74
C THR A 6 -53.63 -18.91 -5.01
N ILE A 7 -52.41 -19.23 -4.56
CA ILE A 7 -51.33 -18.40 -4.04
C ILE A 7 -49.99 -18.99 -4.51
N LEU A 8 -49.11 -18.07 -4.89
CA LEU A 8 -47.76 -18.25 -5.38
C LEU A 8 -46.87 -18.89 -4.29
N VAL A 9 -46.06 -19.85 -4.72
CA VAL A 9 -44.88 -20.36 -4.02
C VAL A 9 -43.89 -19.21 -3.81
N ALA A 10 -43.53 -18.93 -2.56
CA ALA A 10 -42.36 -18.12 -2.23
C ALA A 10 -41.66 -18.73 -1.01
N ALA A 11 -40.88 -19.76 -1.29
CA ALA A 11 -39.82 -20.23 -0.40
C ALA A 11 -38.77 -19.12 -0.29
N SER A 12 -38.93 -18.22 0.68
CA SER A 12 -37.86 -17.29 1.04
C SER A 12 -36.79 -18.08 1.80
N LEU A 13 -35.81 -18.58 1.05
CA LEU A 13 -34.58 -19.12 1.60
C LEU A 13 -34.02 -18.14 2.64
N LEU A 14 -33.87 -18.61 3.88
CA LEU A 14 -32.79 -18.16 4.76
C LEU A 14 -31.46 -18.48 4.04
N VAL A 15 -30.95 -17.55 3.22
CA VAL A 15 -29.56 -17.63 2.76
C VAL A 15 -28.71 -16.88 3.78
N SER A 16 -28.10 -17.67 4.65
CA SER A 16 -27.04 -17.31 5.57
C SER A 16 -25.86 -16.71 4.79
N VAL A 17 -25.64 -15.40 4.88
CA VAL A 17 -24.37 -14.78 4.41
C VAL A 17 -23.86 -13.75 5.42
N PHE A 18 -23.62 -14.20 6.65
CA PHE A 18 -22.70 -13.52 7.55
C PHE A 18 -21.65 -14.52 8.03
N ALA A 19 -20.72 -14.84 7.14
CA ALA A 19 -19.52 -15.59 7.50
C ALA A 19 -18.30 -15.05 6.71
N PHE A 20 -17.97 -13.79 6.96
CA PHE A 20 -16.58 -13.31 6.82
C PHE A 20 -16.13 -12.69 8.14
N ALA A 21 -16.33 -13.41 9.24
CA ALA A 21 -15.71 -13.11 10.53
C ALA A 21 -14.71 -14.22 10.87
N GLN A 22 -13.75 -14.47 9.98
CA GLN A 22 -12.58 -15.31 10.27
C GLN A 22 -11.32 -14.77 9.57
N ALA A 23 -11.05 -13.48 9.71
CA ALA A 23 -9.68 -12.98 9.55
C ALA A 23 -8.97 -13.13 10.91
N GLU A 24 -8.59 -14.37 11.23
CA GLU A 24 -7.76 -14.69 12.40
C GLU A 24 -6.39 -13.98 12.27
N HIS A 25 -6.12 -13.04 13.17
CA HIS A 25 -4.82 -12.64 13.76
C HIS A 25 -3.57 -12.57 12.85
N GLY A 26 -3.67 -12.02 11.64
CA GLY A 26 -2.50 -11.67 10.82
C GLY A 26 -2.19 -10.18 10.89
N ASN A 27 -0.93 -9.82 11.12
CA ASN A 27 -0.44 -8.45 10.92
C ASN A 27 -0.68 -8.05 9.46
N HIS A 28 -1.35 -6.93 9.22
CA HIS A 28 -1.70 -6.46 7.88
C HIS A 28 -1.61 -4.95 7.82
N THR A 29 -1.07 -4.42 6.72
CA THR A 29 -1.02 -2.98 6.45
C THR A 29 -1.38 -2.74 4.99
N ALA A 30 -2.06 -1.65 4.71
CA ALA A 30 -2.44 -1.28 3.35
C ALA A 30 -2.49 0.24 3.21
N GLY A 31 -2.29 0.72 2.00
CA GLY A 31 -2.41 2.15 1.76
C GLY A 31 -2.45 2.48 0.28
N LYS A 32 -3.10 3.59 -0.02
CA LYS A 32 -3.17 4.13 -1.37
C LYS A 32 -3.31 5.64 -1.28
N GLY A 33 -2.47 6.35 -2.02
CA GLY A 33 -2.50 7.80 -1.96
C GLY A 33 -1.45 8.51 -2.78
N VAL A 34 -1.27 9.78 -2.44
CA VAL A 34 -0.27 10.68 -3.01
C VAL A 34 0.55 11.27 -1.88
N ALA A 35 1.83 10.95 -1.85
CA ALA A 35 2.79 11.55 -0.95
C ALA A 35 3.56 12.68 -1.63
N LYS A 36 3.95 13.69 -0.87
CA LYS A 36 4.74 14.83 -1.37
C LYS A 36 5.87 15.19 -0.42
N ASN A 37 6.98 15.63 -1.00
CA ASN A 37 8.03 16.39 -0.32
C ASN A 37 8.28 17.70 -1.07
N GLN A 38 9.37 18.40 -0.76
CA GLN A 38 9.67 19.71 -1.35
C GLN A 38 9.84 19.68 -2.88
N GLU A 39 10.30 18.55 -3.44
CA GLU A 39 10.73 18.47 -4.85
C GLU A 39 9.91 17.47 -5.68
N GLN A 40 9.25 16.52 -5.01
CA GLN A 40 8.70 15.32 -5.62
C GLN A 40 7.26 15.05 -5.16
N THR A 41 6.49 14.48 -6.07
CA THR A 41 5.16 13.90 -5.82
C THR A 41 5.20 12.43 -6.18
N ALA A 42 4.68 11.59 -5.30
CA ALA A 42 4.65 10.15 -5.47
C ALA A 42 3.22 9.61 -5.33
N GLU A 43 2.73 8.93 -6.36
CA GLU A 43 1.51 8.13 -6.26
C GLU A 43 1.89 6.72 -5.82
N PHE A 44 1.24 6.20 -4.77
CA PHE A 44 1.55 4.89 -4.20
C PHE A 44 0.30 4.04 -3.97
N GLU A 45 0.50 2.73 -4.04
CA GLU A 45 -0.48 1.72 -3.62
C GLU A 45 0.28 0.50 -3.08
N PHE A 46 -0.19 -0.05 -1.96
CA PHE A 46 0.36 -1.27 -1.40
C PHE A 46 -0.64 -2.04 -0.55
N ARG A 47 -0.36 -3.33 -0.41
CA ARG A 47 -0.97 -4.22 0.58
C ARG A 47 0.11 -5.18 1.05
N ALA A 48 0.24 -5.36 2.36
CA ALA A 48 1.11 -6.34 2.97
C ALA A 48 0.35 -7.06 4.07
N GLY A 49 0.52 -8.38 4.19
CA GLY A 49 -0.10 -9.15 5.25
C GLY A 49 0.62 -10.46 5.50
N GLN A 50 0.58 -10.90 6.76
CA GLN A 50 1.04 -12.22 7.16
C GLN A 50 -0.15 -13.18 7.18
N VAL A 51 -0.03 -14.31 6.49
CA VAL A 51 -1.04 -15.38 6.50
C VAL A 51 -0.71 -16.42 7.59
N ARG A 52 -1.66 -17.32 7.90
CA ARG A 52 -1.63 -18.23 9.06
C ARG A 52 -0.39 -19.11 9.20
N ASN A 53 0.32 -19.43 8.11
CA ASN A 53 1.57 -20.20 8.12
C ASN A 53 2.82 -19.33 8.34
N GLY A 54 2.65 -18.05 8.66
CA GLY A 54 3.73 -17.07 8.79
C GLY A 54 4.24 -16.52 7.46
N GLU A 55 3.72 -16.97 6.31
CA GLU A 55 4.09 -16.47 5.00
C GLU A 55 3.63 -15.01 4.83
N VAL A 56 4.53 -14.15 4.38
CA VAL A 56 4.21 -12.76 4.07
C VAL A 56 3.78 -12.65 2.60
N LYS A 57 2.66 -11.98 2.37
CA LYS A 57 2.10 -11.72 1.04
C LYS A 57 1.88 -10.24 0.85
N GLY A 58 1.92 -9.81 -0.40
CA GLY A 58 1.62 -8.43 -0.73
C GLY A 58 2.40 -7.91 -1.92
N ASN A 59 2.14 -6.66 -2.23
CA ASN A 59 2.79 -5.92 -3.28
C ASN A 59 2.86 -4.43 -2.91
N PHE A 60 3.74 -3.72 -3.59
CA PHE A 60 3.86 -2.28 -3.51
C PHE A 60 4.21 -1.72 -4.90
N SER A 61 3.60 -0.59 -5.24
CA SER A 61 3.92 0.19 -6.42
C SER A 61 3.96 1.67 -6.05
N MET A 62 4.97 2.37 -6.54
CA MET A 62 5.06 3.82 -6.44
C MET A 62 5.56 4.44 -7.73
N THR A 63 4.94 5.53 -8.16
CA THR A 63 5.40 6.34 -9.28
C THR A 63 5.74 7.74 -8.79
N VAL A 64 6.99 8.15 -8.97
CA VAL A 64 7.54 9.42 -8.51
C VAL A 64 7.81 10.33 -9.70
N GLY A 65 7.36 11.57 -9.60
CA GLY A 65 7.70 12.66 -10.52
C GLY A 65 8.07 13.91 -9.74
N GLY A 66 8.79 14.84 -10.37
CA GLY A 66 9.25 16.08 -9.73
C GLY A 66 9.91 17.00 -10.74
N GLN A 67 10.12 18.27 -10.37
CA GLN A 67 10.73 19.26 -11.27
C GLN A 67 12.20 18.91 -11.61
N ASN A 68 12.91 18.26 -10.68
CA ASN A 68 14.31 17.87 -10.85
C ASN A 68 14.49 16.41 -11.30
N LEU A 69 13.39 15.71 -11.60
CA LEU A 69 13.44 14.36 -12.12
C LEU A 69 13.31 14.40 -13.64
N PRO A 70 14.40 14.16 -14.40
CA PRO A 70 14.36 14.19 -15.87
C PRO A 70 13.37 13.15 -16.44
N SER A 71 12.94 12.18 -15.63
CA SER A 71 11.87 11.26 -15.94
C SER A 71 11.10 10.77 -14.70
N ARG A 72 9.87 10.31 -14.92
CA ARG A 72 9.11 9.59 -13.90
C ARG A 72 9.82 8.29 -13.55
N VAL A 73 9.97 8.05 -12.26
CA VAL A 73 10.55 6.83 -11.69
C VAL A 73 9.41 5.94 -11.21
N LYS A 74 9.40 4.67 -11.59
CA LYS A 74 8.44 3.68 -11.06
C LYS A 74 9.17 2.64 -10.24
N ILE A 75 8.62 2.29 -9.08
CA ILE A 75 9.18 1.29 -8.17
C ILE A 75 8.11 0.23 -7.96
N GLU A 76 8.49 -1.03 -8.16
CA GLU A 76 7.58 -2.18 -8.03
C GLU A 76 8.19 -3.25 -7.15
N LEU A 77 7.46 -3.64 -6.11
CA LEU A 77 7.72 -4.81 -5.28
C LEU A 77 6.58 -5.80 -5.50
N LYS A 78 6.82 -6.85 -6.31
CA LYS A 78 5.77 -7.82 -6.67
C LYS A 78 5.46 -8.83 -5.57
N ARG A 79 6.43 -9.07 -4.68
CA ARG A 79 6.31 -9.97 -3.53
C ARG A 79 7.05 -9.37 -2.34
N ILE A 80 6.38 -9.29 -1.21
CA ILE A 80 6.97 -8.85 0.05
C ILE A 80 7.58 -10.07 0.74
N GLY A 81 8.85 -9.96 1.16
CA GLY A 81 9.58 -11.03 1.82
C GLY A 81 9.62 -10.93 3.34
N ASN A 82 9.45 -9.74 3.90
CA ASN A 82 9.35 -9.49 5.34
C ASN A 82 8.35 -8.37 5.62
N LEU A 83 7.64 -8.50 6.74
CA LEU A 83 6.68 -7.52 7.24
C LEU A 83 6.86 -7.41 8.77
N GLU A 84 7.05 -6.18 9.23
CA GLU A 84 7.05 -5.79 10.65
C GLU A 84 5.94 -4.77 10.83
N VAL A 85 5.01 -5.02 11.76
CA VAL A 85 3.90 -4.12 12.09
C VAL A 85 3.99 -3.79 13.57
N GLY A 86 4.03 -2.50 13.88
CA GLY A 86 3.91 -1.93 15.22
C GLY A 86 2.57 -1.19 15.37
N GLU A 87 2.46 -0.33 16.38
CA GLU A 87 1.22 0.38 16.69
C GLU A 87 0.86 1.45 15.64
N ASP A 88 1.83 2.28 15.26
CA ASP A 88 1.66 3.43 14.34
C ASP A 88 2.54 3.34 13.09
N ARG A 89 3.26 2.21 12.95
CA ARG A 89 4.28 2.01 11.93
C ARG A 89 4.27 0.60 11.37
N ALA A 90 4.36 0.47 10.06
CA ALA A 90 4.71 -0.79 9.41
C ALA A 90 5.96 -0.64 8.53
N SER A 91 6.76 -1.69 8.44
CA SER A 91 7.87 -1.78 7.48
C SER A 91 7.81 -3.11 6.75
N PHE A 92 8.05 -3.06 5.44
CA PHE A 92 8.11 -4.25 4.63
C PHE A 92 9.18 -4.12 3.55
N GLN A 93 9.73 -5.26 3.12
CA GLN A 93 10.84 -5.28 2.17
C GLN A 93 10.83 -6.52 1.28
N GLY A 94 11.55 -6.44 0.16
CA GLY A 94 11.79 -7.58 -0.71
C GLY A 94 12.53 -7.22 -1.99
N ALA A 95 12.68 -8.21 -2.87
CA ALA A 95 13.27 -8.00 -4.19
C ALA A 95 12.26 -7.28 -5.11
N GLY A 96 12.71 -6.22 -5.76
CA GLY A 96 11.86 -5.42 -6.64
C GLY A 96 12.63 -4.76 -7.75
N VAL A 97 11.93 -3.91 -8.50
CA VAL A 97 12.45 -3.29 -9.71
C VAL A 97 12.21 -1.78 -9.66
N LEU A 98 13.27 -1.04 -9.95
CA LEU A 98 13.21 0.37 -10.30
C LEU A 98 13.14 0.48 -11.82
N VAL A 99 12.11 1.16 -12.34
CA VAL A 99 11.97 1.46 -13.76
C VAL A 99 12.19 2.96 -13.93
N VAL A 100 13.23 3.30 -14.68
CA VAL A 100 13.57 4.68 -15.03
C VAL A 100 13.44 4.87 -16.53
N ASN A 101 12.96 6.03 -16.96
CA ASN A 101 13.00 6.37 -18.39
C ASN A 101 14.29 7.17 -18.65
N ARG A 102 15.23 6.60 -19.39
CA ARG A 102 16.47 7.25 -19.78
C ARG A 102 16.44 7.45 -21.30
N ASN A 103 16.43 8.72 -21.72
CA ASN A 103 16.45 9.09 -23.14
C ASN A 103 15.34 8.41 -23.97
N GLY A 104 14.12 8.30 -23.42
CA GLY A 104 12.98 7.67 -24.08
C GLY A 104 12.96 6.14 -24.01
N ARG A 105 13.95 5.50 -23.38
CA ARG A 105 13.99 4.05 -23.15
C ARG A 105 13.69 3.72 -21.69
N LEU A 106 12.82 2.75 -21.48
CA LEU A 106 12.55 2.19 -20.16
C LEU A 106 13.69 1.25 -19.77
N GLU A 107 14.45 1.64 -18.76
CA GLU A 107 15.49 0.83 -18.14
C GLU A 107 14.93 0.21 -16.86
N ARG A 108 15.09 -1.11 -16.69
CA ARG A 108 14.66 -1.86 -15.51
C ARG A 108 15.89 -2.24 -14.70
N VAL A 109 15.96 -1.81 -13.45
CA VAL A 109 17.04 -2.12 -12.52
C VAL A 109 16.51 -2.97 -11.38
N GLU A 110 17.03 -4.18 -11.26
CA GLU A 110 16.69 -5.08 -10.17
C GLU A 110 17.42 -4.68 -8.88
N GLY A 111 16.74 -4.84 -7.75
CA GLY A 111 17.30 -4.48 -6.45
C GLY A 111 16.43 -4.91 -5.29
N ARG A 112 16.71 -4.33 -4.13
CA ARG A 112 15.92 -4.49 -2.91
C ARG A 112 15.18 -3.21 -2.62
N ILE A 113 13.91 -3.33 -2.26
CA ILE A 113 13.06 -2.23 -1.82
C ILE A 113 12.77 -2.43 -0.34
N LYS A 114 12.89 -1.36 0.44
CA LYS A 114 12.35 -1.26 1.80
C LYS A 114 11.35 -0.11 1.83
N VAL A 115 10.17 -0.38 2.37
CA VAL A 115 9.13 0.61 2.59
C VAL A 115 8.87 0.71 4.09
N THR A 116 8.75 1.93 4.59
CA THR A 116 8.28 2.22 5.94
C THR A 116 7.11 3.18 5.83
N VAL A 117 6.00 2.84 6.46
CA VAL A 117 4.81 3.67 6.53
C VAL A 117 4.51 4.01 7.98
N PHE A 118 3.94 5.20 8.17
CA PHE A 118 3.51 5.71 9.47
C PHE A 118 2.04 6.11 9.32
N ASP A 119 1.17 5.43 10.06
CA ASP A 119 -0.24 5.80 10.22
C ASP A 119 -0.30 6.73 11.43
N VAL A 120 -0.39 8.03 11.15
CA VAL A 120 -0.41 9.02 12.23
C VAL A 120 -1.87 9.35 12.53
N THR A 121 -2.58 8.38 13.09
CA THR A 121 -3.91 8.61 13.65
C THR A 121 -3.81 9.05 15.12
N GLY A 122 -4.50 10.13 15.45
CA GLY A 122 -4.81 10.47 16.85
C GLY A 122 -4.48 11.91 17.26
N PRO A 123 -5.11 12.39 18.34
CA PRO A 123 -4.78 13.68 18.91
C PRO A 123 -3.33 13.70 19.46
N ASN A 124 -2.76 14.89 19.61
CA ASN A 124 -1.52 15.05 20.36
C ASN A 124 -1.75 14.76 21.85
N GLU A 125 -0.69 14.78 22.65
CA GLU A 125 -0.76 14.58 24.11
C GLU A 125 -1.72 15.57 24.80
N ASN A 126 -2.11 16.64 24.11
CA ASN A 126 -3.01 17.69 24.58
C ASN A 126 -4.46 17.53 24.06
N GLY A 127 -4.79 16.43 23.35
CA GLY A 127 -6.14 16.22 22.83
C GLY A 127 -6.46 16.97 21.54
N GLU A 128 -5.50 17.69 20.93
CA GLU A 128 -5.70 18.42 19.69
C GLU A 128 -5.49 17.51 18.49
N GLU A 129 -6.35 17.60 17.47
CA GLU A 129 -6.12 16.90 16.20
C GLU A 129 -4.74 17.28 15.65
N ARG A 130 -3.86 16.29 15.53
CA ARG A 130 -2.51 16.48 15.00
C ARG A 130 -2.63 17.00 13.56
N PRO A 131 -1.90 18.06 13.15
CA PRO A 131 -1.77 18.40 11.74
C PRO A 131 -0.90 17.37 10.96
N HIS A 132 -0.58 16.23 11.58
CA HIS A 132 0.34 15.25 11.06
C HIS A 132 -0.39 14.34 10.08
N ARG A 133 0.09 14.37 8.85
CA ARG A 133 -0.33 13.48 7.77
C ARG A 133 0.46 12.19 7.87
N ASP A 134 -0.13 11.08 7.45
CA ASP A 134 0.60 9.83 7.26
C ASP A 134 1.88 10.08 6.48
N ARG A 135 2.89 9.24 6.72
CA ARG A 135 4.19 9.38 6.07
C ARG A 135 4.60 8.08 5.43
N ILE A 136 5.24 8.18 4.28
CA ILE A 136 5.85 7.03 3.60
C ILE A 136 7.31 7.31 3.30
N LYS A 137 8.16 6.34 3.61
CA LYS A 137 9.58 6.29 3.24
C LYS A 137 9.83 5.06 2.38
N VAL A 138 10.52 5.24 1.26
CA VAL A 138 10.86 4.18 0.30
C VAL A 138 12.33 4.28 -0.04
N GLU A 139 13.03 3.17 0.15
CA GLU A 139 14.46 3.03 -0.11
C GLU A 139 14.63 1.91 -1.15
N PHE A 140 15.39 2.17 -2.20
CA PHE A 140 15.77 1.18 -3.21
C PHE A 140 17.29 1.12 -3.32
N LYS A 141 17.83 -0.10 -3.35
CA LYS A 141 19.24 -0.37 -3.61
C LYS A 141 19.37 -1.39 -4.73
N ALA A 142 20.07 -1.02 -5.80
CA ALA A 142 20.32 -1.93 -6.93
C ALA A 142 21.14 -3.15 -6.48
N ALA A 143 20.90 -4.30 -7.12
CA ALA A 143 21.60 -5.55 -6.81
C ALA A 143 23.05 -5.54 -7.32
N ASN A 144 23.28 -4.94 -8.49
CA ASN A 144 24.53 -5.06 -9.25
C ASN A 144 25.22 -3.70 -9.50
N SER A 145 24.86 -2.65 -8.77
CA SER A 145 25.47 -1.32 -8.89
C SER A 145 25.32 -0.51 -7.61
N ASN A 146 25.99 0.65 -7.56
CA ASN A 146 25.85 1.61 -6.45
C ASN A 146 24.62 2.51 -6.59
N LEU A 147 23.72 2.22 -7.52
CA LEU A 147 22.50 3.01 -7.71
C LEU A 147 21.58 2.83 -6.49
N THR A 148 21.23 3.95 -5.86
CA THR A 148 20.19 4.03 -4.84
C THR A 148 19.10 4.99 -5.27
N PHE A 149 17.91 4.81 -4.70
CA PHE A 149 16.82 5.76 -4.78
C PHE A 149 16.16 5.85 -3.41
N ASP A 150 15.90 7.07 -2.97
CA ASP A 150 15.27 7.33 -1.68
C ASP A 150 14.15 8.35 -1.87
N PHE A 151 13.00 8.07 -1.27
CA PHE A 151 11.86 8.97 -1.20
C PHE A 151 11.33 8.98 0.23
N GLU A 152 11.09 10.16 0.78
CA GLU A 152 10.33 10.35 2.00
C GLU A 152 9.37 11.52 1.77
N GLY A 153 8.10 11.33 2.15
CA GLY A 153 7.08 12.36 1.96
C GLY A 153 5.83 12.13 2.79
N PHE A 154 5.06 13.20 2.97
CA PHE A 154 3.80 13.20 3.69
C PHE A 154 2.63 12.93 2.73
N VAL A 155 1.67 12.12 3.16
CA VAL A 155 0.47 11.78 2.40
C VAL A 155 -0.44 13.00 2.34
N THR A 156 -0.64 13.52 1.14
CA THR A 156 -1.49 14.71 0.90
C THR A 156 -2.90 14.35 0.47
N ARG A 157 -3.11 13.13 -0.03
CA ARG A 157 -4.38 12.58 -0.48
C ARG A 157 -4.33 11.06 -0.36
N GLY A 158 -5.42 10.43 0.09
CA GLY A 158 -5.44 8.98 0.37
C GLY A 158 -5.14 8.70 1.84
N ASP A 159 -4.88 7.43 2.15
CA ASP A 159 -4.80 6.92 3.53
C ASP A 159 -3.80 5.77 3.62
N ILE A 160 -3.19 5.61 4.79
CA ILE A 160 -2.35 4.49 5.18
C ILE A 160 -2.96 3.88 6.43
N ARG A 161 -3.06 2.55 6.47
CA ARG A 161 -3.49 1.81 7.65
C ARG A 161 -2.43 0.82 8.03
N VAL A 162 -2.01 0.87 9.28
CA VAL A 162 -1.03 -0.04 9.88
C VAL A 162 -1.73 -1.16 10.65
#